data_AF-A0A0Q0W782-F1
#
_entry.id   AF-A0A0Q0W782-F1
#
_cell.length_a   1.000
_cell.length_b   1.000
_cell.length_c   1.000
_cell.angle_alpha   90.00
_cell.angle_beta   90.00
_cell.angle_gamma   90.00
#
_symmetry.space_group_name_H-M   'P 1'
#
loop_
_entity.id
_entity.type
_entity.pdbx_description
1 polymer ?
#
loop_
_entity_poly.entity_id
_entity_poly.type
_entity_poly.pdbx_seq_one_letter_code
_entity_poly.pdbx_strand_id
1 'polypeptide(L)'
;MTKRNKIIYWIATLWLALGMTSTGIVQLIKMKEEVDMMTHLGYPIYFLTLLGIWKILGVTAILIPKFPLLKEWAYAGFFFQCPELFFLI
;
A
#
# COMPACT_ATOMS: atom_id res chain seq x y z
N MET A 1 -22.56 -14.26 -5.23
CA MET A 1 -22.07 -13.21 -4.29
C MET A 1 -23.23 -12.27 -3.95
N THR A 2 -23.78 -12.37 -2.74
CA THR A 2 -24.83 -11.46 -2.26
C THR A 2 -24.30 -10.02 -2.23
N LYS A 3 -25.13 -9.02 -2.59
CA LYS A 3 -24.74 -7.59 -2.70
C LYS A 3 -24.01 -7.07 -1.45
N ARG A 4 -24.39 -7.56 -0.27
CA ARG A 4 -23.77 -7.27 1.03
C ARG A 4 -22.28 -7.63 1.08
N ASN A 5 -21.89 -8.82 0.63
CA ASN A 5 -20.49 -9.25 0.67
C ASN A 5 -19.62 -8.39 -0.25
N LYS A 6 -20.19 -7.94 -1.38
CA LYS A 6 -19.51 -7.01 -2.28
C LYS A 6 -19.27 -5.65 -1.63
N ILE A 7 -20.24 -5.12 -0.88
CA ILE A 7 -20.10 -3.85 -0.17
C ILE A 7 -19.04 -3.95 0.93
N ILE A 8 -19.07 -5.00 1.75
CA ILE A 8 -18.07 -5.24 2.80
C ILE A 8 -16.67 -5.35 2.19
N TYR A 9 -16.53 -6.09 1.09
CA TYR A 9 -15.27 -6.20 0.36
C TYR A 9 -14.76 -4.84 -0.12
N TRP A 10 -15.62 -4.01 -0.72
CA TRP A 10 -15.24 -2.68 -1.19
C TRP A 10 -14.89 -1.72 -0.05
N ILE A 11 -15.61 -1.78 1.09
CA ILE A 11 -15.30 -0.98 2.27
C ILE A 11 -13.94 -1.36 2.85
N ALA A 12 -13.68 -2.65 3.05
CA ALA A 12 -12.39 -3.12 3.55
C ALA A 12 -11.23 -2.75 2.58
N THR A 13 -11.48 -2.87 1.27
CA THR A 13 -10.52 -2.49 0.23
C THR A 13 -10.22 -0.98 0.27
N LEU A 14 -11.25 -0.14 0.42
CA LEU A 14 -11.09 1.31 0.49
C LEU A 14 -10.36 1.74 1.78
N TRP A 15 -10.66 1.08 2.90
CA TRP A 15 -10.00 1.33 4.18
C TRP A 15 -8.51 1.01 4.12
N LEU A 16 -8.15 -0.15 3.55
CA LEU A 16 -6.76 -0.53 3.33
C LEU A 16 -6.06 0.42 2.36
N ALA A 17 -6.73 0.79 1.27
CA ALA A 17 -6.23 1.77 0.31
C ALA A 17 -5.95 3.13 0.96
N LEU A 18 -6.81 3.61 1.85
CA LEU A 18 -6.61 4.87 2.58
C LEU A 18 -5.36 4.82 3.48
N GLY A 19 -5.18 3.76 4.26
CA GLY A 19 -3.99 3.60 5.10
C GLY A 19 -2.70 3.55 4.28
N MET A 20 -2.72 2.80 3.17
CA MET A 20 -1.58 2.69 2.26
C MET A 20 -1.27 3.99 1.53
N THR A 21 -2.30 4.73 1.12
CA THR A 21 -2.15 6.05 0.48
C THR A 21 -1.58 7.07 1.46
N SER A 22 -2.07 7.09 2.71
CA SER A 22 -1.56 7.99 3.75
C SER A 22 -0.07 7.79 3.99
N THR A 23 0.38 6.54 4.16
CA THR A 23 1.81 6.24 4.35
C THR A 23 2.63 6.52 3.08
N GLY A 24 2.07 6.29 1.88
CA GLY A 24 2.74 6.64 0.63
C GLY A 24 2.93 8.14 0.45
N ILE A 25 1.96 8.96 0.87
CA ILE A 25 2.05 10.43 0.84
C ILE A 25 3.13 10.91 1.81
N VAL A 26 3.19 10.37 3.01
CA VAL A 26 4.24 10.69 4.00
C VAL A 26 5.64 10.41 3.43
N GLN A 27 5.80 9.28 2.73
CA GLN A 27 7.02 8.90 2.03
C GLN A 27 7.39 9.83 0.87
N LEU A 28 6.39 10.31 0.13
CA LEU A 28 6.59 11.27 -0.96
C LEU A 28 6.95 12.68 -0.46
N ILE A 29 6.35 13.10 0.67
CA ILE A 29 6.64 14.40 1.30
C ILE A 29 8.02 14.40 1.95
N LYS A 30 8.68 13.24 2.07
CA LYS A 30 10.01 13.07 2.67
C LYS A 30 10.03 13.68 4.07
N MET A 31 9.11 13.23 4.92
CA MET A 31 9.11 13.65 6.33
C MET A 31 10.48 13.41 6.95
N LYS A 32 10.91 14.34 7.82
CA LYS A 32 12.25 14.31 8.43
C LYS A 32 12.54 12.98 9.12
N GLU A 33 11.57 12.37 9.79
CA GLU A 33 11.72 11.06 10.42
C GLU A 33 12.06 9.94 9.41
N GLU A 34 11.40 9.90 8.26
CA GLU A 34 11.67 8.87 7.25
C GLU A 34 12.97 9.13 6.49
N VAL A 35 13.30 10.40 6.27
CA VAL A 35 14.60 10.80 5.71
C VAL A 35 15.72 10.41 6.66
N ASP A 36 15.59 10.70 7.95
CA ASP A 36 16.56 10.31 8.98
C ASP A 36 16.66 8.78 9.13
N MET A 37 15.54 8.06 9.04
CA MET A 37 15.57 6.61 9.09
C MET A 37 16.30 6.02 7.87
N MET A 38 16.07 6.56 6.67
CA MET A 38 16.74 6.09 5.45
C MET A 38 18.21 6.48 5.41
N THR A 39 18.58 7.67 5.85
CA THR A 39 19.99 8.07 5.97
C THR A 39 20.71 7.24 7.05
N HIS A 40 20.04 6.91 8.15
CA HIS A 40 20.57 6.01 9.17
C HIS A 40 20.78 4.59 8.63
N LEU A 41 19.94 4.13 7.71
CA LEU A 41 20.10 2.86 6.98
C LEU A 41 21.13 2.94 5.84
N GLY A 42 21.69 4.13 5.56
CA GLY A 42 22.61 4.36 4.44
C GLY A 42 21.93 4.38 3.06
N TYR A 43 20.60 4.40 3.01
CA TYR A 43 19.85 4.47 1.76
C TYR A 43 19.68 5.91 1.28
N PRO A 44 19.82 6.15 -0.04
CA PRO A 44 19.63 7.46 -0.62
C PRO A 44 18.16 7.89 -0.67
N ILE A 45 17.91 9.19 -0.55
CA ILE A 45 16.58 9.79 -0.34
C ILE A 45 15.61 9.52 -1.50
N TYR A 46 16.10 9.24 -2.71
CA TYR A 46 15.24 8.87 -3.84
C TYR A 46 14.50 7.55 -3.61
N PHE A 47 15.00 6.68 -2.73
CA PHE A 47 14.35 5.41 -2.39
C PHE A 47 12.97 5.62 -1.73
N LEU A 48 12.84 6.67 -0.90
CA LEU A 48 11.53 7.07 -0.35
C LEU A 48 10.55 7.48 -1.44
N THR A 49 11.03 8.20 -2.45
CA THR A 49 10.19 8.65 -3.57
C THR A 49 9.76 7.47 -4.43
N LEU A 50 10.67 6.51 -4.66
CA LEU A 50 10.41 5.26 -5.36
C LEU A 50 9.34 4.42 -4.62
N LEU A 51 9.48 4.26 -3.30
CA LEU A 51 8.54 3.54 -2.44
C LEU A 51 7.16 4.22 -2.40
N GLY A 52 7.12 5.54 -2.29
CA GLY A 52 5.87 6.31 -2.32
C GLY A 52 5.12 6.15 -3.64
N ILE A 53 5.81 6.23 -4.79
CA ILE A 53 5.22 6.00 -6.11
C ILE A 53 4.71 4.55 -6.22
N TRP A 54 5.50 3.57 -5.78
CA TRP A 54 5.10 2.16 -5.78
C TRP A 54 3.85 1.88 -4.93
N LYS A 55 3.73 2.53 -3.76
CA LYS A 55 2.53 2.41 -2.92
C LYS A 55 1.29 2.97 -3.61
N ILE A 56 1.39 4.14 -4.25
CA ILE A 56 0.26 4.71 -4.99
C ILE A 56 -0.11 3.81 -6.18
N LEU A 57 0.88 3.26 -6.89
CA LEU A 57 0.64 2.27 -7.95
C LEU A 57 -0.04 1.01 -7.41
N GLY A 58 0.37 0.49 -6.25
CA GLY A 58 -0.25 -0.66 -5.59
C GLY A 58 -1.70 -0.42 -5.19
N VAL A 59 -2.01 0.76 -4.66
CA VAL A 59 -3.40 1.19 -4.35
C VAL A 59 -4.24 1.27 -5.62
N THR A 60 -3.68 1.86 -6.68
CA THR A 60 -4.36 2.01 -7.97
C THR A 60 -4.64 0.64 -8.61
N ALA A 61 -3.70 -0.30 -8.50
CA ALA A 61 -3.84 -1.68 -8.96
C ALA A 61 -4.95 -2.45 -8.22
N ILE A 62 -5.09 -2.24 -6.90
CA ILE A 62 -6.19 -2.83 -6.13
C ILE A 62 -7.55 -2.24 -6.52
N LEU A 63 -7.61 -0.93 -6.76
CA LEU A 63 -8.86 -0.24 -7.11
C LEU A 63 -9.37 -0.60 -8.51
N ILE A 64 -8.50 -1.07 -9.41
CA ILE A 64 -8.86 -1.43 -10.79
C ILE A 64 -9.13 -2.95 -10.87
N PRO A 65 -10.40 -3.41 -10.88
CA PRO A 65 -10.72 -4.83 -10.90
C PRO A 65 -10.51 -5.52 -12.26
N LYS A 66 -10.01 -4.81 -13.28
CA LYS A 66 -9.86 -5.32 -14.66
C LYS A 66 -8.61 -6.18 -14.89
N PHE A 67 -7.58 -6.07 -14.05
CA PHE A 67 -6.32 -6.77 -14.24
C PHE A 67 -6.04 -7.75 -13.09
N PRO A 68 -6.44 -9.04 -13.20
CA PRO A 68 -6.29 -10.01 -12.12
C PRO A 68 -4.82 -10.24 -11.73
N LEU A 69 -3.89 -10.23 -12.70
CA LEU A 69 -2.45 -10.33 -12.45
C LEU A 69 -1.92 -9.17 -11.58
N LEU A 70 -2.21 -7.92 -11.95
CA LEU A 70 -1.80 -6.76 -11.14
C LEU A 70 -2.40 -6.80 -9.72
N LYS A 71 -3.58 -7.39 -9.59
CA LYS A 71 -4.26 -7.57 -8.30
C LYS A 71 -3.54 -8.56 -7.39
N GLU A 72 -3.10 -9.70 -7.94
CA GLU A 72 -2.32 -10.71 -7.22
C GLU A 72 -0.97 -10.14 -6.76
N TRP A 73 -0.30 -9.37 -7.63
CA TRP A 73 0.98 -8.73 -7.30
C TRP A 73 0.82 -7.62 -6.25
N ALA A 74 -0.26 -6.85 -6.30
CA ALA A 74 -0.56 -5.85 -5.27
C ALA A 74 -0.88 -6.54 -3.93
N TYR A 75 -1.65 -7.63 -3.94
CA TYR A 75 -1.90 -8.43 -2.73
C TYR A 75 -0.61 -9.02 -2.15
N ALA A 76 0.28 -9.55 -2.99
CA ALA A 76 1.60 -10.03 -2.57
C ALA A 76 2.43 -8.90 -1.96
N GLY A 77 2.45 -7.72 -2.59
CA GLY A 77 3.15 -6.54 -2.06
C GLY A 77 2.64 -6.11 -0.69
N PHE A 78 1.31 -6.09 -0.48
CA PHE A 78 0.74 -5.78 0.83
C PHE A 78 1.00 -6.89 1.86
N PHE A 79 0.99 -8.16 1.45
CA PHE A 79 1.31 -9.30 2.32
C PHE A 79 2.75 -9.23 2.86
N PHE A 80 3.73 -8.90 2.00
CA PHE A 80 5.12 -8.72 2.46
C PHE A 80 5.29 -7.52 3.38
N GLN A 81 4.49 -6.47 3.20
CA GLN A 81 4.57 -5.25 4.01
C GLN A 81 3.95 -5.42 5.41
N CYS A 82 2.92 -6.25 5.56
CA CYS A 82 2.23 -6.46 6.82
C CYS A 82 1.74 -7.91 6.95
N PRO A 83 2.61 -8.84 7.41
CA PRO A 83 2.21 -10.23 7.65
C PRO A 83 1.16 -10.35 8.77
N GLU A 84 1.21 -9.45 9.74
CA GLU A 84 0.41 -9.57 10.97
C GLU A 84 -1.09 -9.28 10.79
N LEU A 85 -1.47 -8.43 9.82
CA LEU A 85 -2.88 -8.09 9.60
C LEU A 85 -3.68 -9.24 8.96
N PHE A 86 -3.00 -10.27 8.46
CA PHE A 86 -3.63 -11.48 7.90
C PHE A 86 -3.98 -12.51 8.98
N PHE A 87 -3.37 -12.47 10.16
CA PHE A 87 -3.67 -13.43 11.23
C PHE A 87 -5.00 -13.17 11.96
N LEU A 88 -5.68 -12.06 11.64
CA LEU A 88 -6.89 -11.57 12.32
C LEU A 88 -8.18 -11.63 11.48
N ILE A 89 -8.13 -12.15 10.25
CA ILE A 89 -9.29 -12.34 9.36
C ILE A 89 -9.41 -13.82 9.00
#